data_AF-A0A073IUQ9-F1
#
_entry.id   AF-A0A073IUQ9-F1
#
_cell.length_a   1.000
_cell.length_b   1.000
_cell.length_c   1.000
_cell.angle_alpha   90.00
_cell.angle_beta   90.00
_cell.angle_gamma   90.00
#
_symmetry.space_group_name_H-M   'P 1'
#
loop_
_entity.id
_entity.type
_entity.pdbx_description
1 polymer ?
#
loop_
_entity_poly.entity_id
_entity_poly.type
_entity_poly.pdbx_seq_one_letter_code
_entity_poly.pdbx_strand_id
1 'polypeptide(L)'
;MKKLVTSSTSPDRDAFEADFIYGPRRRERFAWFVAAAGVLVGVAGMVAGASLFPLKSTETFVVVVDKETGEMDRVAAVQALTLSESDAIIQANLVSYVDDRETYDLTDGE
;
A
#
# COMPACT_ATOMS: atom_id res chain seq x y z
N MET A 1 -61.40 22.29 50.92
CA MET A 1 -61.64 22.60 49.48
C MET A 1 -60.30 22.61 48.75
N LYS A 2 -59.99 21.58 47.94
CA LYS A 2 -58.78 21.54 47.10
C LYS A 2 -59.14 22.13 45.73
N LYS A 3 -58.60 23.30 45.38
CA LYS A 3 -58.68 23.78 43.99
C LYS A 3 -57.71 22.97 43.14
N LEU A 4 -58.25 22.22 42.19
CA LEU A 4 -57.49 21.67 41.07
C LEU A 4 -57.03 22.84 40.21
N VAL A 5 -55.73 23.10 40.20
CA VAL A 5 -55.10 23.99 39.23
C VAL A 5 -54.91 23.16 37.96
N THR A 6 -55.83 23.28 37.01
CA THR A 6 -55.60 22.82 35.64
C THR A 6 -54.66 23.81 34.97
N SER A 7 -53.42 23.38 34.74
CA SER A 7 -52.45 24.13 33.94
C SER A 7 -52.94 24.16 32.49
N SER A 8 -53.41 25.32 32.03
CA SER A 8 -53.71 25.52 30.61
C SER A 8 -52.39 25.57 29.84
N THR A 9 -52.04 24.48 29.17
CA THR A 9 -50.90 24.42 28.26
C THR A 9 -51.22 25.24 27.01
N SER A 10 -50.39 26.24 26.71
CA SER A 10 -50.53 27.07 25.51
C SER A 10 -49.84 26.37 24.33
N PRO A 11 -50.44 26.37 23.13
CA PRO A 11 -49.92 25.65 21.95
C PRO A 11 -48.49 26.03 21.56
N ASP A 12 -48.06 27.28 21.85
CA ASP A 12 -46.69 27.74 21.60
C ASP A 12 -45.65 27.04 22.48
N ARG A 13 -46.04 26.61 23.69
CA ARG A 13 -45.14 25.87 24.61
C ARG A 13 -44.91 24.46 24.11
N ASP A 14 -45.96 23.78 23.65
CA ASP A 14 -45.85 22.44 23.08
C ASP A 14 -45.01 22.44 21.80
N ALA A 15 -45.16 23.47 20.96
CA ALA A 15 -44.35 23.65 19.76
C ALA A 15 -42.87 23.89 20.10
N PHE A 16 -42.58 24.72 21.10
CA PHE A 16 -41.21 24.99 21.55
C PHE A 16 -40.55 23.76 22.18
N GLU A 17 -41.28 23.02 23.03
CA GLU A 17 -40.78 21.78 23.63
C GLU A 17 -40.52 20.70 22.58
N ALA A 18 -41.41 20.57 21.58
CA ALA A 18 -41.19 19.67 20.45
C ALA A 18 -39.94 20.07 19.64
N ASP A 19 -39.77 21.36 19.31
CA ASP A 19 -38.61 21.80 18.53
C ASP A 19 -37.30 21.70 19.34
N PHE A 20 -37.35 21.89 20.66
CA PHE A 20 -36.21 21.67 21.55
C PHE A 20 -35.80 20.18 21.63
N ILE A 21 -36.77 19.26 21.65
CA ILE A 21 -36.52 17.81 21.72
C ILE A 21 -36.09 17.24 20.35
N TYR A 22 -36.65 17.74 19.24
CA TYR A 22 -36.42 17.19 17.90
C TYR A 22 -35.38 17.95 17.07
N GLY A 23 -35.14 19.24 17.36
CA GLY A 23 -34.16 20.09 16.68
C GLY A 23 -32.71 19.57 16.67
N PRO A 24 -32.19 18.98 17.77
CA PRO A 24 -30.82 18.45 17.81
C PRO A 24 -30.58 17.27 16.86
N ARG A 25 -31.59 16.42 16.65
CA ARG A 25 -31.45 15.14 15.92
C ARG A 25 -31.15 15.30 14.43
N ARG A 26 -31.55 16.43 13.83
CA ARG A 26 -31.30 16.71 12.40
C ARG A 26 -29.87 17.15 12.14
N ARG A 27 -29.30 17.94 13.05
CA ARG A 27 -27.93 18.47 12.94
C ARG A 27 -26.88 17.39 13.18
N GLU A 28 -27.18 16.49 14.09
CA GLU A 28 -26.32 15.36 14.43
C GLU A 28 -26.05 14.47 13.21
N ARG A 29 -27.09 14.14 12.42
CA ARG A 29 -26.93 13.33 11.20
C ARG A 29 -26.02 13.98 10.16
N PHE A 30 -26.15 15.30 9.98
CA PHE A 30 -25.29 16.03 9.05
C PHE A 30 -23.84 16.08 9.53
N ALA A 31 -23.63 16.28 10.85
CA ALA A 31 -22.30 16.22 11.44
C ALA A 31 -21.63 14.84 11.25
N TRP A 32 -22.39 13.75 11.46
CA TRP A 32 -21.90 12.39 11.20
C TRP A 32 -21.57 12.14 9.72
N PHE A 33 -22.37 12.68 8.80
CA PHE A 33 -22.09 12.58 7.37
C PHE A 33 -20.78 13.27 6.99
N VAL A 34 -20.56 14.49 7.48
CA VAL A 34 -19.32 15.24 7.23
C VAL A 34 -18.11 14.54 7.85
N ALA A 35 -18.25 14.01 9.08
CA ALA A 35 -17.20 13.23 9.73
C ALA A 35 -16.83 11.97 8.92
N ALA A 36 -17.82 11.21 8.46
CA ALA A 36 -17.60 10.01 7.64
C ALA A 36 -16.94 10.34 6.29
N ALA A 37 -17.38 11.42 5.62
CA ALA A 37 -16.77 11.89 4.39
C ALA A 37 -15.30 12.29 4.59
N GLY A 38 -14.99 13.00 5.68
CA GLY A 38 -13.61 13.37 6.02
C GLY A 38 -12.71 12.16 6.25
N VAL A 39 -13.20 11.14 6.97
CA VAL A 39 -12.46 9.89 7.19
C VAL A 39 -12.21 9.17 5.87
N LEU A 40 -13.20 9.07 4.99
CA LEU A 40 -13.06 8.44 3.68
C LEU A 40 -11.99 9.13 2.81
N VAL A 41 -12.02 10.47 2.76
CA VAL A 41 -11.01 11.24 2.01
C VAL A 41 -9.62 11.06 2.59
N GLY A 42 -9.48 11.04 3.92
CA GLY A 42 -8.20 10.81 4.59
C GLY A 42 -7.62 9.43 4.27
N VAL A 43 -8.44 8.38 4.36
CA VAL A 43 -8.02 7.00 4.02
C VAL A 43 -7.65 6.89 2.54
N ALA A 44 -8.45 7.47 1.65
CA ALA A 44 -8.16 7.48 0.21
C ALA A 44 -6.82 8.18 -0.09
N GLY A 45 -6.53 9.31 0.55
CA GLY A 45 -5.25 10.00 0.42
C GLY A 45 -4.07 9.18 0.92
N MET A 46 -4.23 8.46 2.04
CA MET A 46 -3.18 7.58 2.58
C MET A 46 -2.87 6.42 1.63
N VAL A 47 -3.91 5.78 1.08
CA VAL A 47 -3.77 4.69 0.10
C VAL A 47 -3.10 5.20 -1.19
N ALA A 48 -3.52 6.37 -1.69
CA ALA A 48 -2.91 6.99 -2.86
C ALA A 48 -1.42 7.30 -2.62
N GLY A 49 -1.07 7.87 -1.46
CA GLY A 49 0.33 8.12 -1.11
C GLY A 49 1.15 6.83 -1.00
N ALA A 50 0.60 5.80 -0.36
CA ALA A 50 1.24 4.48 -0.25
C ALA A 50 1.48 3.85 -1.63
N SER A 51 0.54 4.02 -2.57
CA SER A 51 0.64 3.49 -3.93
C SER A 51 1.74 4.14 -4.78
N LEU A 52 2.29 5.28 -4.37
CA LEU A 52 3.35 5.97 -5.10
C LEU A 52 4.75 5.39 -4.80
N PHE A 53 4.94 4.79 -3.62
CA PHE A 53 6.19 4.16 -3.22
C PHE A 53 6.68 2.97 -4.08
N PRO A 54 5.81 2.04 -4.55
CA PRO A 54 6.27 0.88 -5.31
C PRO A 54 6.80 1.17 -6.71
N LEU A 55 6.77 2.41 -7.21
CA LEU A 55 7.10 2.70 -8.61
C LEU A 55 8.60 2.77 -8.94
N LYS A 56 9.50 2.68 -7.95
CA LYS A 56 10.94 2.59 -8.23
C LYS A 56 11.38 1.14 -8.30
N SER A 57 11.59 0.63 -9.51
CA SER A 57 12.51 -0.50 -9.73
C SER A 57 13.94 0.01 -9.66
N THR A 58 14.79 -0.70 -8.93
CA THR A 58 16.24 -0.47 -8.96
C THR A 58 16.82 -1.46 -9.96
N GLU A 59 17.06 -1.02 -11.19
CA GLU A 59 17.79 -1.83 -12.17
C GLU A 59 19.27 -1.85 -11.78
N THR A 60 19.77 -3.03 -11.40
CA THR A 60 21.17 -3.24 -11.06
C THR A 60 21.96 -3.56 -12.33
N PHE A 61 22.92 -2.70 -12.67
CA PHE A 61 23.85 -2.94 -13.77
C PHE A 61 25.14 -3.55 -13.21
N VAL A 62 25.53 -4.73 -13.68
CA VAL A 62 26.84 -5.31 -13.40
C VAL A 62 27.77 -4.88 -14.52
N VAL A 63 28.83 -4.14 -14.18
CA VAL A 63 29.88 -3.76 -15.13
C VAL A 63 31.10 -4.60 -14.86
N VAL A 64 31.55 -5.35 -15.86
CA VAL A 64 32.84 -6.06 -15.82
C VAL A 64 33.88 -5.13 -16.41
N VAL A 65 35.00 -4.95 -15.70
CA VAL A 65 36.11 -4.10 -16.14
C VAL A 65 37.29 -4.99 -16.50
N ASP A 66 37.78 -4.86 -17.73
CA ASP A 66 39.03 -5.49 -18.16
C ASP A 66 40.22 -4.81 -17.46
N LYS A 67 41.07 -5.62 -16.80
CA LYS A 67 42.15 -5.13 -15.94
C LYS A 67 43.40 -4.66 -16.70
N GLU A 68 43.59 -5.08 -17.95
CA GLU A 68 44.79 -4.72 -18.73
C GLU A 68 44.56 -3.47 -19.57
N THR A 69 43.34 -3.32 -20.11
CA THR A 69 43.00 -2.23 -21.05
C THR A 69 42.17 -1.12 -20.42
N GLY A 70 41.49 -1.41 -19.29
CA GLY A 70 40.57 -0.48 -18.65
C GLY A 70 39.28 -0.24 -19.46
N GLU A 71 39.06 -1.02 -20.52
CA GLU A 71 37.87 -0.93 -21.35
C GLU A 71 36.66 -1.47 -20.59
N MET A 72 35.60 -0.66 -20.52
CA MET A 72 34.33 -1.04 -19.91
C MET A 72 33.47 -1.71 -20.97
N ASP A 73 33.55 -3.04 -21.09
CA ASP A 73 32.59 -3.76 -21.90
C ASP A 73 31.24 -3.76 -21.16
N ARG A 74 30.20 -3.22 -21.80
CA ARG A 74 28.88 -3.09 -21.20
C ARG A 74 28.24 -4.47 -21.19
N VAL A 75 28.62 -5.27 -20.20
CA VAL A 75 28.04 -6.60 -19.99
C VAL A 75 26.54 -6.44 -19.89
N ALA A 76 25.88 -7.24 -20.73
CA ALA A 76 24.45 -7.28 -20.98
C ALA A 76 23.65 -6.79 -19.79
N ALA A 77 22.77 -5.81 -20.03
CA ALA A 77 21.65 -5.54 -19.13
C ALA A 77 21.09 -6.90 -18.70
N VAL A 78 21.10 -7.18 -17.39
CA VAL A 78 20.33 -8.29 -16.85
C VAL A 78 18.89 -7.92 -17.17
N GLN A 79 18.44 -8.28 -18.37
CA GLN A 79 17.04 -8.25 -18.70
C GLN A 79 16.41 -9.01 -17.55
N ALA A 80 15.50 -8.35 -16.85
CA ALA A 80 14.63 -9.00 -15.89
C ALA A 80 13.76 -9.97 -16.70
N LEU A 81 14.36 -11.06 -17.17
CA LEU A 81 13.66 -12.31 -17.36
C LEU A 81 13.07 -12.54 -15.98
N THR A 82 11.75 -12.41 -15.91
CA THR A 82 10.96 -12.75 -14.73
C THR A 82 11.07 -14.26 -14.55
N LEU A 83 12.26 -14.71 -14.18
CA LEU A 83 12.56 -16.09 -13.93
C LEU A 83 12.07 -16.35 -12.52
N SER A 84 11.21 -17.34 -12.36
CA SER A 84 10.79 -17.72 -11.02
C SER A 84 12.03 -18.06 -10.20
N GLU A 85 12.03 -17.75 -8.90
CA GLU A 85 13.18 -18.02 -8.02
C GLU A 85 13.63 -19.49 -8.13
N SER A 86 12.67 -20.41 -8.30
CA SER A 86 12.91 -21.81 -8.59
C SER A 86 13.67 -22.05 -9.89
N ASP A 87 13.27 -21.39 -10.99
CA ASP A 87 13.92 -21.58 -12.29
C ASP A 87 15.36 -21.02 -12.30
N ALA A 88 15.60 -19.93 -11.57
CA ALA A 88 16.94 -19.36 -11.41
C ALA A 88 17.88 -20.33 -10.67
N ILE A 89 17.39 -20.93 -9.58
CA ILE A 89 18.13 -21.96 -8.83
C ILE A 89 18.40 -23.18 -9.71
N ILE A 90 17.42 -23.63 -10.48
CA ILE A 90 17.58 -24.77 -11.39
C ILE A 90 18.64 -24.47 -12.43
N GLN A 91 18.60 -23.30 -13.07
CA GLN A 91 19.56 -22.93 -14.11
C GLN A 91 20.98 -22.80 -13.58
N ALA A 92 21.17 -22.20 -12.39
CA ALA A 92 22.47 -22.10 -11.75
C ALA A 92 23.08 -23.48 -11.45
N ASN A 93 22.27 -24.40 -10.90
CA ASN A 93 22.70 -25.78 -10.65
C ASN A 93 23.00 -26.54 -11.95
N LEU A 94 22.21 -26.31 -13.01
CA LEU A 94 22.42 -26.97 -14.29
C LEU A 94 23.75 -26.54 -14.92
N VAL A 95 24.07 -25.24 -14.89
CA VAL A 95 25.34 -24.72 -15.40
C VAL A 95 26.51 -25.28 -14.63
N SER A 96 26.45 -25.27 -13.29
CA SER A 96 27.51 -25.86 -12.45
C SER A 96 27.72 -27.34 -12.77
N TYR A 97 26.64 -28.11 -12.91
CA TYR A 97 26.75 -29.54 -13.23
C TYR A 97 27.37 -29.80 -14.61
N VAL A 98 27.02 -28.99 -15.62
CA VAL A 98 27.60 -29.11 -16.95
C VAL A 98 29.09 -28.75 -16.91
N ASP A 99 29.46 -27.69 -16.19
CA ASP A 99 30.85 -27.29 -16.04
C ASP A 99 31.67 -28.39 -15.35
N ASP A 100 31.22 -28.90 -14.21
CA ASP A 100 31.88 -30.00 -13.47
C ASP A 100 32.02 -31.28 -14.30
N ARG A 101 31.13 -31.49 -15.29
CA ARG A 101 31.11 -32.68 -16.13
C ARG A 101 31.97 -32.55 -17.38
N GLU A 102 31.93 -31.39 -18.02
CA GLU A 102 32.55 -31.15 -19.33
C GLU A 102 33.92 -30.46 -19.20
N THR A 103 34.17 -29.79 -18.08
CA THR A 103 35.47 -29.19 -17.76
C THR A 103 36.35 -30.22 -17.06
N TYR A 104 37.60 -30.31 -17.53
CA TYR A 104 38.63 -31.14 -16.92
C TYR A 104 39.81 -30.24 -16.54
N ASP A 105 40.05 -30.09 -15.24
CA ASP A 105 41.23 -29.41 -14.70
C ASP A 105 42.20 -30.44 -14.09
N LEU A 106 43.49 -30.27 -14.37
CA LEU A 106 44.56 -31.12 -13.86
C LEU A 106 44.83 -30.87 -12.37
N THR A 107 44.44 -29.72 -11.82
CA THR A 107 44.65 -29.38 -10.41
C THR A 107 43.57 -29.89 -9.46
N ASP A 108 42.45 -30.40 -9.97
CA ASP A 108 41.32 -30.88 -9.14
C ASP A 108 41.59 -32.21 -8.44
N GLY A 109 42.70 -32.88 -8.75
CA GLY A 109 43.08 -34.20 -8.24
C GLY A 109 44.23 -34.23 -7.22
N GLU A 110 44.71 -33.08 -6.75
CA GLU A 110 45.81 -32.99 -5.75
C GLU A 110 45.34 -32.84 -4.30
#